data_AF-A0A218PX04-F1
#
_entry.id   AF-A0A218PX04-F1
#
_cell.length_a   1.000
_cell.length_b   1.000
_cell.length_c   1.000
_cell.angle_alpha   90.00
_cell.angle_beta   90.00
_cell.angle_gamma   90.00
#
_symmetry.space_group_name_H-M   'P 1'
#
loop_
_entity.id
_entity.type
_entity.pdbx_description
1 polymer ?
#
loop_
_entity_poly.entity_id
_entity_poly.type
_entity_poly.pdbx_seq_one_letter_code
_entity_poly.pdbx_strand_id
1 'polypeptide(L)' 'MENITIKVDPEIAKAYREAEPEKQQKIQMFLNIMLKKAVSQKPLLDIMEEASQQAISNGMTPEILESILNDEK' A
#
# COMPACT_ATOMS: atom_id res chain seq x y z
N MET A 1 -14.66 -9.70 5.63
CA MET A 1 -13.30 -9.75 6.20
C MET A 1 -12.99 -11.19 6.50
N GLU A 2 -11.75 -11.62 6.28
CA GLU A 2 -11.30 -12.97 6.61
C GLU A 2 -10.37 -12.93 7.83
N ASN A 3 -10.32 -14.02 8.59
CA ASN A 3 -9.50 -14.11 9.79
C ASN A 3 -8.21 -14.88 9.49
N ILE A 4 -7.09 -14.34 9.96
CA ILE A 4 -5.80 -15.02 9.97
C ILE A 4 -5.26 -15.08 11.40
N THR A 5 -4.51 -16.14 11.74
CA THR A 5 -3.85 -16.26 13.04
C THR A 5 -2.40 -15.82 12.94
N ILE A 6 -2.04 -14.74 13.63
CA ILE A 6 -0.67 -14.22 13.70
C ILE A 6 -0.11 -14.52 15.09
N LYS A 7 1.07 -15.15 15.13
CA LYS A 7 1.80 -15.34 16.39
C LYS A 7 2.42 -14.01 16.81
N VAL A 8 2.17 -13.60 18.05
CA VAL A 8 2.74 -12.42 18.70
C VAL A 8 3.24 -12.81 20.08
N ASP A 9 4.01 -11.94 20.72
CA ASP A 9 4.47 -12.19 22.08
C ASP A 9 3.30 -12.40 23.05
N PRO A 10 3.44 -13.29 24.06
CA PRO A 10 2.34 -13.62 24.98
C PRO A 10 1.75 -12.40 25.70
N GLU A 11 2.59 -11.43 26.04
CA GLU A 11 2.20 -10.19 26.71
C GLU A 11 1.32 -9.31 25.82
N ILE A 12 1.66 -9.21 24.53
CA ILE A 12 0.87 -8.48 23.53
C ILE A 12 -0.48 -9.16 23.33
N ALA A 13 -0.49 -10.49 23.22
CA ALA A 13 -1.71 -11.26 23.06
C ALA A 13 -2.66 -11.06 24.26
N LYS A 14 -2.11 -11.02 25.48
CA LYS A 14 -2.88 -10.73 26.70
C LYS A 14 -3.41 -9.30 26.68
N ALA A 15 -2.56 -8.31 26.45
CA ALA A 15 -2.94 -6.89 26.44
C ALA A 15 -4.00 -6.56 25.38
N TYR A 16 -3.95 -7.21 24.21
CA TYR A 16 -4.98 -7.06 23.17
C TYR A 16 -6.33 -7.62 23.63
N ARG A 17 -6.35 -8.82 24.20
CA ARG A 17 -7.58 -9.46 24.70
C ARG A 17 -8.24 -8.68 25.84
N GLU A 18 -7.43 -8.05 26.68
CA GLU A 18 -7.90 -7.25 27.82
C GLU A 18 -8.25 -5.80 27.43
N ALA A 19 -7.97 -5.38 26.21
CA ALA A 19 -8.31 -4.04 25.74
C ALA A 19 -9.82 -3.89 25.48
N GLU A 20 -10.33 -2.69 25.72
CA GLU A 20 -11.70 -2.29 25.37
C GLU A 20 -12.01 -2.55 23.89
N PRO A 21 -13.27 -2.90 23.53
CA PRO A 21 -13.64 -3.23 22.15
C PRO A 21 -13.26 -2.15 21.13
N GLU A 22 -13.41 -0.88 21.48
CA GLU A 22 -13.02 0.24 20.61
C GLU A 22 -11.51 0.26 20.32
N LYS A 23 -10.69 -0.07 21.33
CA LYS A 23 -9.23 -0.15 21.18
C LYS A 23 -8.83 -1.37 20.34
N GLN A 24 -9.50 -2.51 20.53
CA GLN A 24 -9.30 -3.70 19.69
C GLN A 24 -9.58 -3.41 18.20
N GLN A 25 -10.67 -2.68 17.91
CA GLN A 25 -11.02 -2.27 16.55
C GLN A 25 -9.97 -1.33 15.94
N LYS A 26 -9.49 -0.33 16.70
CA LYS A 26 -8.42 0.58 16.25
C LYS A 26 -7.14 -0.19 15.91
N ILE A 27 -6.75 -1.15 16.76
CA ILE A 27 -5.59 -2.02 16.51
C ILE A 27 -5.81 -2.89 15.27
N GLN A 28 -7.00 -3.48 15.09
CA GLN A 28 -7.32 -4.28 13.92
C GLN A 28 -7.21 -3.45 12.63
N MET A 29 -7.72 -2.22 12.62
CA MET A 29 -7.62 -1.32 11.47
C MET A 29 -6.16 -0.96 11.16
N PHE A 30 -5.36 -0.65 12.19
CA PHE A 30 -3.94 -0.39 12.05
C PHE A 30 -3.19 -1.59 11.45
N LEU A 31 -3.42 -2.80 11.97
CA LEU A 31 -2.80 -4.02 11.45
C LEU A 31 -3.18 -4.29 9.99
N ASN A 32 -4.43 -4.06 9.59
CA ASN A 32 -4.85 -4.22 8.20
C ASN A 32 -4.09 -3.28 7.25
N ILE A 33 -3.89 -2.01 7.63
CA ILE A 33 -3.15 -1.03 6.83
C ILE A 33 -1.68 -1.46 6.72
N MET A 34 -1.07 -1.84 7.84
CA MET A 34 0.34 -2.26 7.88
C MET A 34 0.57 -3.55 7.08
N LEU A 35 -0.29 -4.55 7.24
CA LEU A 35 -0.22 -5.79 6.48
C LEU A 35 -0.42 -5.52 4.99
N LYS A 36 -1.42 -4.70 4.61
CA LYS A 36 -1.62 -4.32 3.21
C LYS A 36 -0.35 -3.70 2.64
N LYS A 37 0.30 -2.77 3.33
CA LYS A 37 1.56 -2.17 2.87
C LYS A 37 2.70 -3.18 2.78
N ALA A 38 2.82 -4.07 3.75
CA ALA A 38 3.88 -5.07 3.79
C ALA A 38 3.76 -6.12 2.67
N VAL A 39 2.53 -6.53 2.33
CA VAL A 39 2.26 -7.49 1.25
C VAL A 39 2.12 -6.82 -0.11
N SER A 40 1.72 -5.55 -0.14
CA SER A 40 1.70 -4.72 -1.35
C SER A 40 3.11 -4.21 -1.64
N GLN A 41 4.03 -5.14 -1.86
CA GLN A 41 5.17 -4.88 -2.72
C GLN A 41 4.61 -4.82 -4.14
N LYS A 42 3.95 -3.72 -4.51
CA LYS A 42 3.77 -3.47 -5.95
C LYS A 42 5.19 -3.40 -6.50
N PRO A 43 5.59 -4.30 -7.40
CA PRO A 43 6.82 -4.14 -8.14
C PRO A 43 6.90 -2.71 -8.65
N LEU A 44 8.10 -2.13 -8.66
CA LEU A 44 8.31 -0.83 -9.31
C LEU A 44 7.65 -0.80 -10.70
N LEU A 45 7.66 -1.94 -11.39
CA LEU A 45 7.00 -2.14 -12.66
C LEU A 45 5.49 -1.84 -12.63
N ASP A 46 4.75 -2.34 -11.65
CA ASP A 46 3.30 -2.09 -11.52
C ASP A 46 3.02 -0.61 -11.21
N ILE A 47 3.90 0.03 -10.43
CA ILE A 47 3.79 1.47 -10.12
C ILE A 47 4.07 2.30 -11.39
N MET A 48 5.10 1.92 -12.16
CA MET A 48 5.44 2.57 -13.43
C MET A 48 4.34 2.36 -14.47
N GLU A 49 3.72 1.18 -14.50
CA GLU A 49 2.61 0.87 -15.40
C GLU A 49 1.38 1.73 -15.08
N GLU A 50 0.99 1.83 -13.80
CA GLU A 50 -0.10 2.72 -13.38
C GLU A 50 0.20 4.20 -13.71
N ALA A 51 1.42 4.65 -13.45
CA ALA A 51 1.84 6.02 -13.78
C ALA A 51 1.82 6.27 -15.30
N SER A 52 2.27 5.30 -16.10
CA SER A 52 2.24 5.38 -17.56
C SER A 52 0.81 5.45 -18.09
N GLN A 53 -0.11 4.64 -17.57
CA GLN A 53 -1.51 4.65 -17.98
C GLN A 53 -2.19 5.99 -17.62
N GLN A 54 -1.92 6.52 -16.43
CA GLN A 54 -2.44 7.82 -16.02
C GLN A 54 -1.89 8.96 -16.89
N ALA A 55 -0.61 8.92 -17.23
CA ALA A 55 0.01 9.90 -18.13
C ALA A 55 -0.66 9.88 -19.51
N ILE A 56 -0.84 8.70 -20.12
CA ILE A 56 -1.52 8.54 -21.41
C ILE A 56 -2.97 9.06 -21.32
N SER A 57 -3.71 8.71 -20.27
CA SER A 57 -5.08 9.19 -20.05
C SER A 57 -5.16 10.72 -19.91
N ASN A 58 -4.08 11.36 -19.47
CA ASN A 58 -3.99 12.81 -19.35
C ASN A 58 -3.49 13.49 -20.65
N GLY A 59 -3.42 12.75 -21.76
CA GLY A 59 -3.01 13.26 -23.06
C GLY A 59 -1.51 13.20 -23.33
N MET A 60 -0.75 12.43 -22.55
CA MET A 60 0.65 12.18 -22.88
C MET A 60 0.76 11.33 -24.14
N THR A 61 1.41 11.88 -25.16
CA THR A 61 1.70 11.18 -26.42
C THR A 61 3.20 10.92 -26.54
N PRO A 62 3.62 9.98 -27.41
CA PRO A 62 5.04 9.70 -27.65
C PRO A 62 5.86 10.95 -28.00
N GLU A 63 5.28 11.87 -28.77
CA GLU A 63 5.95 13.09 -29.22
C GLU A 63 6.18 14.09 -28.07
N ILE A 64 5.22 14.20 -27.15
CA ILE A 64 5.34 15.05 -25.95
C ILE A 64 6.40 14.46 -25.02
N LEU A 65 6.37 13.15 -24.82
CA LEU A 65 7.36 12.46 -24.00
C LEU A 65 8.77 12.62 -24.58
N GLU A 66 8.92 12.44 -25.89
CA GLU A 66 10.19 12.64 -26.58
C GLU A 66 10.69 14.08 -26.49
N SER A 67 9.79 15.07 -26.55
CA SER A 67 10.15 16.48 -26.34
C SER A 67 10.68 16.72 -24.92
N ILE A 68 10.03 16.19 -23.89
CA ILE A 68 10.45 16.32 -22.49
C ILE A 68 11.82 15.67 -22.26
N LEU A 69 12.03 14.45 -22.80
CA LEU A 69 13.28 13.71 -22.62
C LEU A 69 14.46 14.33 -23.38
N ASN A 70 14.18 15.07 -24.45
CA ASN A 70 15.21 15.77 -25.21
C ASN A 70 15.49 17.19 -24.70
N ASP A 71 14.60 17.77 -23.87
CA ASP A 71 14.78 19.09 -23.24
C ASP A 71 15.77 19.06 -22.06
N GLU A 72 16.05 17.89 -21.47
CA GLU A 72 17.06 17.73 -20.40
C GLU A 72 18.51 17.53 -20.95
N LYS A 73 18.83 18.11 -22.11
CA LYS A 73 20.18 18.10 -22.70
C LYS A 73 20.94 19.41 -22.53
#